data_AF-B6WBW6-F1
#
_entry.id   AF-B6WBW6-F1
#
_cell.length_a   1.000
_cell.length_b   1.000
_cell.length_c   1.000
_cell.angle_alpha   90.00
_cell.angle_beta   90.00
_cell.angle_gamma   90.00
#
_symmetry.space_group_name_H-M   'P 1'
#
loop_
_entity.id
_entity.type
_entity.pdbx_description
1 polymer ?
#
loop_
_entity_poly.entity_id
_entity_poly.type
_entity_poly.pdbx_seq_one_letter_code
_entity_poly.pdbx_strand_id
1 'polypeptide(L)'
;MKLSLKKVLSFLFVMVLMVGFSSCKKSSATSNSENGAKDFVKYDDIQKEFKETVNKLNWPEGYKAPEKLDDDVNAVYQEGYGDTLASNYWECAWQEEWLKNYKNNPKRAQKAIEELEKALNMRYLSKECCDDATRKFFKDRLDKAKANDPSGFEENLKLNDPR
;
A
#
# COMPACT_ATOMS: atom_id res chain seq x y z
N MET A 1 -11.74 -0.26 -44.88
CA MET A 1 -10.61 0.16 -44.03
C MET A 1 -11.13 0.29 -42.60
N LYS A 2 -10.73 -0.61 -41.70
CA LYS A 2 -11.17 -0.64 -40.28
C LYS A 2 -10.15 0.13 -39.44
N LEU A 3 -10.57 1.19 -38.76
CA LEU A 3 -9.76 1.86 -37.74
C LEU A 3 -10.24 1.40 -36.36
N SER A 4 -9.29 0.94 -35.54
CA SER A 4 -9.53 0.15 -34.34
C SER A 4 -9.78 1.04 -33.12
N LEU A 5 -10.86 0.77 -32.38
CA LEU A 5 -11.06 1.22 -31.00
C LEU A 5 -9.99 0.57 -30.10
N LYS A 6 -8.98 1.33 -29.68
CA LYS A 6 -8.14 0.96 -28.53
C LYS A 6 -7.88 2.18 -27.65
N LYS A 7 -8.41 2.09 -26.44
CA LYS A 7 -7.89 2.65 -25.17
C LYS A 7 -7.76 4.18 -25.10
N VAL A 8 -8.81 4.83 -24.62
CA VAL A 8 -8.66 6.03 -23.79
C VAL A 8 -9.56 5.84 -22.57
N LEU A 9 -9.00 5.27 -21.51
CA LEU A 9 -9.58 5.34 -20.17
C LEU A 9 -8.52 5.99 -19.29
N SER A 10 -8.36 7.30 -19.46
CA SER A 10 -7.54 8.14 -18.60
C SER A 10 -8.43 8.58 -17.45
N PHE A 11 -8.40 7.85 -16.33
CA PHE A 11 -9.02 8.28 -15.08
C PHE A 11 -8.18 9.41 -14.50
N LEU A 12 -8.51 10.65 -14.86
CA LEU A 12 -8.03 11.86 -14.21
C LEU A 12 -8.92 12.11 -12.98
N PHE A 13 -8.58 11.55 -11.83
CA PHE A 13 -9.26 11.87 -10.57
C PHE A 13 -8.59 13.09 -9.93
N VAL A 14 -8.87 14.27 -10.49
CA VAL A 14 -8.59 15.55 -9.81
C VAL A 14 -9.75 15.80 -8.87
N MET A 15 -9.58 15.46 -7.59
CA MET A 15 -10.55 15.78 -6.55
C MET A 15 -10.20 17.17 -5.97
N VAL A 16 -10.76 18.22 -6.58
CA VAL A 16 -10.89 19.54 -5.96
C VAL A 16 -12.33 19.70 -5.52
N LEU A 17 -12.56 19.76 -4.21
CA LEU A 17 -13.79 20.32 -3.66
C LEU A 17 -13.48 21.04 -2.34
N MET A 18 -13.05 22.30 -2.44
CA MET A 18 -13.09 23.24 -1.32
C MET A 18 -14.23 24.21 -1.54
N VAL A 19 -15.32 24.05 -0.77
CA VAL A 19 -16.29 25.14 -0.56
C VAL A 19 -16.61 25.20 0.93
N GLY A 20 -15.85 26.03 1.64
CA GLY A 20 -16.19 26.51 2.97
C GLY A 20 -16.23 28.03 2.95
N PHE A 21 -17.37 28.63 2.63
CA PHE A 21 -17.59 30.05 2.88
C PHE A 21 -18.12 30.22 4.30
N SER A 22 -17.30 30.76 5.20
CA SER A 22 -17.77 31.72 6.20
C SER A 22 -16.63 32.43 6.94
N SER A 23 -16.69 33.76 6.81
CA SER A 23 -16.33 34.77 7.80
C SER A 23 -14.84 35.08 8.03
N CYS A 24 -14.43 36.22 7.46
CA CYS A 24 -13.28 36.99 7.89
C CYS A 24 -13.39 37.35 9.38
N LYS A 25 -12.49 36.81 10.22
CA LYS A 25 -11.93 37.55 11.36
C LYS A 25 -10.43 37.34 11.43
N LYS A 26 -9.72 38.45 11.60
CA LYS A 26 -8.29 38.59 11.74
C LYS A 26 -7.89 38.24 13.17
N SER A 27 -7.13 37.16 13.36
CA SER A 27 -6.35 36.94 14.58
C SER A 27 -5.20 35.97 14.30
N SER A 28 -4.02 36.38 14.72
CA SER A 28 -2.73 35.71 14.64
C SER A 28 -2.64 34.45 15.50
N ALA A 29 -1.83 33.50 15.01
CA ALA A 29 -1.09 32.47 15.74
C ALA A 29 -1.88 31.34 16.44
N THR A 30 -1.44 30.12 16.07
CA THR A 30 -1.60 28.84 16.78
C THR A 30 -2.95 28.17 16.65
N SER A 31 -3.15 27.42 15.56
CA SER A 31 -4.09 26.30 15.56
C SER A 31 -3.34 25.03 15.89
N ASN A 32 -3.29 24.67 17.17
CA ASN A 32 -3.21 23.27 17.56
C ASN A 32 -4.46 22.58 16.98
N SER A 33 -4.28 21.83 15.90
CA SER A 33 -5.32 20.94 15.38
C SER A 33 -5.22 19.63 16.16
N GLU A 34 -5.92 19.58 17.29
CA GLU A 34 -6.24 18.33 17.97
C GLU A 34 -7.27 17.58 17.11
N ASN A 35 -6.78 16.86 16.09
CA ASN A 35 -7.29 15.60 15.53
C ASN A 35 -6.83 15.43 14.05
N GLY A 36 -5.76 14.65 13.85
CA GLY A 36 -5.62 13.76 12.70
C GLY A 36 -4.98 14.28 11.41
N ALA A 37 -4.47 15.52 11.33
CA ALA A 37 -3.66 15.92 10.19
C ALA A 37 -2.26 15.30 10.33
N LYS A 38 -1.97 14.24 9.57
CA LYS A 38 -0.58 13.74 9.44
C LYS A 38 0.26 14.83 8.82
N ASP A 39 1.39 15.14 9.44
CA ASP A 39 2.27 16.20 8.95
C ASP A 39 2.82 15.87 7.56
N PHE A 40 3.01 16.92 6.75
CA PHE A 40 3.69 16.79 5.47
C PHE A 40 5.20 16.81 5.67
N VAL A 41 5.89 15.83 5.09
CA VAL A 41 7.32 15.56 5.25
C VAL A 41 8.03 15.53 3.89
N LYS A 42 9.36 15.59 3.89
CA LYS A 42 10.17 15.56 2.66
C LYS A 42 10.53 14.13 2.26
N TYR A 43 11.04 13.98 1.04
CA TYR A 43 11.54 12.69 0.53
C TYR A 43 12.50 11.99 1.52
N ASP A 44 13.47 12.71 2.10
CA ASP A 44 14.45 12.11 3.01
C ASP A 44 13.80 11.46 4.24
N ASP A 45 12.70 12.04 4.73
CA ASP A 45 11.95 11.52 5.88
C ASP A 45 11.23 10.22 5.53
N ILE A 46 10.49 10.19 4.40
CA ILE A 46 9.81 8.95 3.95
C ILE A 46 10.79 7.87 3.50
N GLN A 47 11.95 8.24 2.96
CA GLN A 47 13.00 7.30 2.60
C GLN A 47 13.61 6.66 3.86
N LYS A 48 13.73 7.42 4.95
CA LYS A 48 14.14 6.89 6.24
C LYS A 48 13.08 5.94 6.81
N GLU A 49 11.81 6.34 6.85
CA GLU A 49 10.70 5.48 7.27
C GLU A 49 10.69 4.15 6.49
N PHE A 50 10.77 4.22 5.16
CA PHE A 50 10.78 3.06 4.28
C PHE A 50 11.90 2.08 4.65
N LYS A 51 13.14 2.58 4.79
CA LYS A 51 14.30 1.74 5.15
C LYS A 51 14.13 1.11 6.53
N GLU A 52 13.65 1.88 7.50
CA GLU A 52 13.41 1.36 8.85
C GLU A 52 12.36 0.25 8.84
N THR A 53 11.28 0.38 8.07
CA THR A 53 10.25 -0.65 7.94
C THR A 53 10.77 -1.86 7.17
N VAL A 54 11.46 -1.67 6.04
CA VAL A 54 12.07 -2.77 5.27
C VAL A 54 12.99 -3.63 6.14
N ASN A 55 13.80 -3.00 7.00
CA ASN A 55 14.73 -3.69 7.89
C ASN A 55 14.06 -4.45 9.04
N LYS A 56 12.84 -4.04 9.43
CA LYS A 56 12.05 -4.71 10.49
C LYS A 56 11.25 -5.89 9.95
N LEU A 57 10.89 -5.86 8.67
CA LEU A 57 10.09 -6.89 8.03
C LEU A 57 10.94 -8.10 7.65
N ASN A 58 10.32 -9.27 7.71
CA ASN A 58 10.89 -10.52 7.21
C ASN A 58 10.50 -10.72 5.75
N TRP A 59 11.40 -11.26 4.94
CA TRP A 59 11.17 -11.43 3.51
C TRP A 59 11.15 -12.91 3.12
N PRO A 60 10.50 -13.29 2.00
CA PRO A 60 10.62 -14.64 1.46
C PRO A 60 12.08 -15.04 1.26
N GLU A 61 12.38 -16.33 1.43
CA GLU A 61 13.75 -16.81 1.30
C GLU A 61 14.30 -16.55 -0.12
N GLY A 62 15.46 -15.89 -0.18
CA GLY A 62 16.10 -15.49 -1.44
C GLY A 62 15.52 -14.22 -2.07
N TYR A 63 14.53 -13.58 -1.45
CA TYR A 63 14.00 -12.30 -1.91
C TYR A 63 14.98 -11.15 -1.62
N LYS A 64 15.15 -10.25 -2.58
CA LYS A 64 15.94 -9.02 -2.40
C LYS A 64 14.98 -7.88 -2.06
N ALA A 65 14.99 -7.46 -0.80
CA ALA A 65 14.19 -6.34 -0.34
C ALA A 65 14.60 -5.02 -1.03
N PRO A 66 13.66 -4.11 -1.30
CA PRO A 66 13.96 -2.83 -1.91
C PRO A 66 14.80 -1.94 -0.96
N GLU A 67 15.81 -1.25 -1.50
CA GLU A 67 16.71 -0.41 -0.71
C GLU A 67 16.30 1.07 -0.69
N LYS A 68 15.53 1.51 -1.69
CA LYS A 68 15.13 2.91 -1.86
C LYS A 68 13.76 3.03 -2.51
N LEU A 69 13.13 4.18 -2.28
CA LEU A 69 11.92 4.61 -2.97
C LEU A 69 12.27 5.18 -4.36
N ASP A 70 11.43 4.89 -5.34
CA ASP A 70 11.50 5.45 -6.70
C ASP A 70 10.44 6.55 -6.87
N ASP A 71 10.51 7.52 -5.96
CA ASP A 71 9.54 8.60 -5.78
C ASP A 71 10.17 9.96 -6.07
N ASP A 72 9.34 10.99 -6.35
CA ASP A 72 9.81 12.35 -6.63
C ASP A 72 10.49 13.01 -5.41
N VAL A 73 11.81 13.13 -5.48
CA VAL A 73 12.63 13.75 -4.44
C VAL A 73 12.28 15.22 -4.12
N ASN A 74 11.55 15.89 -5.01
CA ASN A 74 11.14 17.30 -4.83
C ASN A 74 9.71 17.45 -4.29
N ALA A 75 8.96 16.35 -4.16
CA ALA A 75 7.60 16.38 -3.64
C ALA A 75 7.56 16.41 -2.10
N VAL A 76 6.37 16.68 -1.58
CA VAL A 76 6.05 16.54 -0.16
C VAL A 76 5.07 15.38 0.02
N TYR A 77 5.24 14.66 1.11
CA TYR A 77 4.55 13.40 1.37
C TYR A 77 3.86 13.45 2.73
N GLN A 78 2.93 12.54 2.98
CA GLN A 78 2.38 12.37 4.31
C GLN A 78 3.28 11.47 5.15
N GLU A 79 3.39 11.75 6.43
CA GLU A 79 4.04 10.86 7.39
C GLU A 79 3.45 9.43 7.31
N GLY A 80 4.32 8.42 7.34
CA GLY A 80 3.96 7.01 7.18
C GLY A 80 3.80 6.54 5.74
N TYR A 81 4.06 7.40 4.74
CA TYR A 81 4.08 6.99 3.34
C TYR A 81 5.17 5.93 3.08
N GLY A 82 6.37 6.12 3.64
CA GLY A 82 7.46 5.15 3.48
C GLY A 82 7.13 3.80 4.12
N ASP A 83 6.52 3.81 5.30
CA ASP A 83 6.05 2.59 5.99
C ASP A 83 4.98 1.83 5.17
N THR A 84 4.05 2.58 4.58
CA THR A 84 2.98 2.02 3.74
C THR A 84 3.56 1.34 2.49
N LEU A 85 4.48 2.00 1.78
CA LEU A 85 5.10 1.40 0.61
C LEU A 85 5.94 0.19 0.97
N ALA A 86 6.77 0.25 2.02
CA ALA A 86 7.55 -0.91 2.48
C ALA A 86 6.64 -2.12 2.78
N SER A 87 5.50 -1.88 3.42
CA SER A 87 4.50 -2.91 3.70
C SER A 87 3.85 -3.48 2.43
N ASN A 88 3.59 -2.63 1.42
CA ASN A 88 3.06 -3.09 0.13
C ASN A 88 4.07 -3.97 -0.64
N TYR A 89 5.35 -3.59 -0.66
CA TYR A 89 6.42 -4.43 -1.22
C TYR A 89 6.48 -5.80 -0.54
N TRP A 90 6.36 -5.82 0.79
CA TRP A 90 6.36 -7.04 1.59
C TRP A 90 5.13 -7.91 1.31
N GLU A 91 3.95 -7.31 1.22
CA GLU A 91 2.71 -8.01 0.84
C GLU A 91 2.86 -8.67 -0.53
N CYS A 92 3.32 -7.91 -1.53
CA CYS A 92 3.50 -8.40 -2.90
C CYS A 92 4.55 -9.53 -2.95
N ALA A 93 5.65 -9.42 -2.20
CA ALA A 93 6.67 -10.46 -2.14
C ALA A 93 6.11 -11.79 -1.59
N TRP A 94 5.29 -11.75 -0.54
CA TRP A 94 4.67 -12.97 0.02
C TRP A 94 3.55 -13.53 -0.85
N GLN A 95 2.78 -12.67 -1.53
CA GLN A 95 1.78 -13.13 -2.52
C GLN A 95 2.45 -13.85 -3.70
N GLU A 96 3.56 -13.29 -4.20
CA GLU A 96 4.36 -13.90 -5.27
C GLU A 96 4.99 -15.23 -4.81
N GLU A 97 5.49 -15.29 -3.58
CA GLU A 97 5.98 -16.51 -2.94
C GLU A 97 4.89 -17.58 -2.87
N TRP A 98 3.67 -17.21 -2.48
CA TRP A 98 2.54 -18.14 -2.46
C TRP A 98 2.22 -18.66 -3.88
N LEU A 99 2.09 -17.76 -4.86
CA LEU A 99 1.74 -18.11 -6.25
C LEU A 99 2.77 -19.05 -6.90
N LYS A 100 4.05 -18.92 -6.57
CA LYS A 100 5.11 -19.82 -7.04
C LYS A 100 5.01 -21.23 -6.44
N ASN A 101 4.45 -21.36 -5.24
CA ASN A 101 4.59 -22.56 -4.42
C ASN A 101 3.29 -23.30 -4.15
N TYR A 102 2.11 -22.69 -4.28
CA TYR A 102 0.84 -23.26 -3.81
C TYR A 102 0.49 -24.65 -4.39
N LYS A 103 0.97 -24.97 -5.60
CA LYS A 103 0.78 -26.29 -6.23
C LYS A 103 1.85 -27.33 -5.87
N ASN A 104 3.10 -26.90 -5.66
CA ASN A 104 4.27 -27.78 -5.70
C ASN A 104 5.06 -27.82 -4.38
N ASN A 105 4.87 -26.83 -3.51
CA ASN A 105 5.56 -26.71 -2.23
C ASN A 105 4.59 -26.14 -1.17
N PRO A 106 3.70 -26.98 -0.63
CA PRO A 106 2.67 -26.53 0.32
C PRO A 106 3.25 -25.94 1.59
N LYS A 107 4.46 -26.35 2.02
CA LYS A 107 5.12 -25.77 3.20
C LYS A 107 5.50 -24.31 2.98
N ARG A 108 6.06 -23.96 1.81
CA ARG A 108 6.39 -22.57 1.48
C ARG A 108 5.12 -21.73 1.27
N ALA A 109 4.12 -22.30 0.61
CA ALA A 109 2.83 -21.63 0.43
C ALA A 109 2.13 -21.35 1.78
N GLN A 110 2.10 -22.33 2.69
CA GLN A 110 1.52 -22.15 4.02
C GLN A 110 2.24 -21.06 4.81
N LYS A 111 3.59 -21.03 4.78
CA LYS A 111 4.36 -19.94 5.39
C LYS A 111 3.98 -18.58 4.80
N ALA A 112 3.80 -18.47 3.50
CA ALA A 112 3.39 -17.22 2.87
C ALA A 112 2.00 -16.75 3.36
N ILE A 113 1.05 -17.67 3.55
CA ILE A 113 -0.26 -17.34 4.16
C ILE A 113 -0.10 -16.86 5.60
N GLU A 114 0.67 -17.57 6.43
CA GLU A 114 0.91 -17.20 7.84
C GLU A 114 1.55 -15.81 7.98
N GLU A 115 2.46 -15.47 7.08
CA GLU A 115 3.03 -14.14 7.02
C GLU A 115 1.98 -13.12 6.60
N LEU A 116 1.29 -13.32 5.48
CA LEU A 116 0.24 -12.41 4.99
C LEU A 116 -0.91 -12.19 5.99
N GLU A 117 -1.23 -13.15 6.87
CA GLU A 117 -2.20 -12.95 7.95
C GLU A 117 -1.79 -11.84 8.92
N LYS A 118 -0.49 -11.61 9.12
CA LYS A 118 0.02 -10.54 10.00
C LYS A 118 -0.31 -9.16 9.47
N ALA A 119 -0.50 -9.02 8.14
CA ALA A 119 -0.89 -7.78 7.49
C ALA A 119 -2.16 -7.16 8.10
N LEU A 120 -3.10 -8.00 8.55
CA LEU A 120 -4.35 -7.57 9.18
C LEU A 120 -4.15 -6.76 10.47
N ASN A 121 -2.95 -6.85 11.08
CA ASN A 121 -2.56 -6.11 12.27
C ASN A 121 -1.47 -5.05 11.98
N MET A 122 -1.04 -4.89 10.74
CA MET A 122 -0.05 -3.90 10.35
C MET A 122 -0.70 -2.52 10.16
N ARG A 123 0.07 -1.46 10.42
CA ARG A 123 -0.41 -0.07 10.39
C ARG A 123 -1.09 0.29 9.07
N TYR A 124 -0.52 -0.10 7.93
CA TYR A 124 -1.06 0.28 6.61
C TYR A 124 -2.47 -0.28 6.36
N LEU A 125 -2.85 -1.41 6.97
CA LEU A 125 -4.21 -1.98 6.93
C LEU A 125 -5.01 -1.70 8.21
N SER A 126 -4.55 -0.82 9.10
CA SER A 126 -5.30 -0.49 10.31
C SER A 126 -6.56 0.32 9.98
N LYS A 127 -7.51 0.42 10.93
CA LYS A 127 -8.75 1.20 10.75
C LYS A 127 -8.48 2.68 10.56
N GLU A 128 -7.37 3.15 11.09
CA GLU A 128 -6.91 4.54 11.02
C GLU A 128 -6.34 4.88 9.63
N CYS A 129 -5.83 3.88 8.89
CA CYS A 129 -5.18 4.09 7.59
C CYS A 129 -6.00 3.57 6.40
N CYS A 130 -6.84 2.54 6.59
CA CYS A 130 -7.63 1.92 5.54
C CYS A 130 -9.10 1.77 5.94
N ASP A 131 -10.01 2.06 5.01
CA ASP A 131 -11.45 1.87 5.20
C ASP A 131 -11.83 0.37 5.27
N ASP A 132 -13.06 0.12 5.74
CA ASP A 132 -13.57 -1.24 5.96
C ASP A 132 -13.65 -2.07 4.67
N ALA A 133 -13.95 -1.46 3.53
CA ALA A 133 -14.05 -2.15 2.25
C ALA A 133 -12.66 -2.58 1.76
N THR A 134 -11.66 -1.72 1.86
CA THR A 134 -10.27 -2.02 1.51
C THR A 134 -9.71 -3.15 2.38
N ARG A 135 -9.93 -3.10 3.70
CA ARG A 135 -9.50 -4.19 4.61
C ARG A 135 -10.22 -5.50 4.32
N LYS A 136 -11.53 -5.43 4.00
CA LYS A 136 -12.30 -6.61 3.59
C LYS A 136 -11.74 -7.20 2.29
N PHE A 137 -11.38 -6.36 1.33
CA PHE A 137 -10.86 -6.81 0.05
C PHE A 137 -9.53 -7.58 0.19
N PHE A 138 -8.63 -7.12 1.06
CA PHE A 138 -7.43 -7.89 1.42
C PHE A 138 -7.80 -9.25 2.02
N LYS A 139 -8.71 -9.27 2.99
CA LYS A 139 -9.16 -10.51 3.64
C LYS A 139 -9.78 -11.49 2.64
N ASP A 140 -10.63 -11.02 1.74
CA ASP A 140 -11.28 -11.86 0.73
C ASP A 140 -10.24 -12.53 -0.20
N ARG A 141 -9.15 -11.81 -0.55
CA ARG A 141 -8.05 -12.38 -1.35
C ARG A 141 -7.26 -13.43 -0.57
N LEU A 142 -7.04 -13.21 0.71
CA LEU A 142 -6.39 -14.19 1.59
C LEU A 142 -7.24 -15.45 1.75
N ASP A 143 -8.56 -15.31 1.90
CA ASP A 143 -9.50 -16.43 2.00
C ASP A 143 -9.56 -17.22 0.68
N LYS A 144 -9.50 -16.55 -0.47
CA LYS A 144 -9.34 -17.22 -1.78
C LYS A 144 -8.04 -18.03 -1.87
N ALA A 145 -6.91 -17.44 -1.47
CA ALA A 145 -5.63 -18.14 -1.49
C ALA A 145 -5.65 -19.38 -0.58
N LYS A 146 -6.26 -19.29 0.61
CA LYS A 146 -6.47 -20.45 1.50
C LYS A 146 -7.34 -21.55 0.87
N ALA A 147 -8.25 -21.17 -0.03
CA ALA A 147 -9.04 -22.09 -0.85
C ALA A 147 -8.32 -22.56 -2.14
N ASN A 148 -7.02 -22.27 -2.28
CA ASN A 148 -6.20 -22.54 -3.47
C ASN A 148 -6.66 -21.81 -4.75
N ASP A 149 -7.41 -20.73 -4.62
CA ASP A 149 -7.77 -19.82 -5.70
C ASP A 149 -6.73 -18.69 -5.82
N PRO A 150 -5.92 -18.65 -6.90
CA PRO A 150 -4.87 -17.64 -7.07
C PRO A 150 -5.39 -16.27 -7.50
N SER A 151 -6.66 -16.16 -7.94
CA SER A 151 -7.17 -14.97 -8.63
C SER A 151 -7.04 -13.68 -7.83
N GLY A 152 -7.17 -13.77 -6.50
CA GLY A 152 -7.05 -12.60 -5.62
C GLY A 152 -5.64 -12.01 -5.57
N PHE A 153 -4.62 -12.87 -5.53
CA PHE A 153 -3.22 -12.44 -5.50
C PHE A 153 -2.73 -12.05 -6.91
N GLU A 154 -3.14 -12.77 -7.96
CA GLU A 154 -2.82 -12.40 -9.34
C GLU A 154 -3.35 -11.00 -9.69
N GLU A 155 -4.58 -10.69 -9.29
CA GLU A 155 -5.17 -9.37 -9.49
C GLU A 155 -4.43 -8.29 -8.69
N ASN A 156 -4.09 -8.56 -7.41
CA ASN A 156 -3.39 -7.58 -6.60
C ASN A 156 -2.01 -7.23 -7.17
N LEU A 157 -1.21 -8.24 -7.51
CA LEU A 157 0.12 -8.03 -8.08
C LEU A 157 0.05 -7.29 -9.42
N LYS A 158 -0.98 -7.54 -10.22
CA LYS A 158 -1.16 -6.83 -11.50
C LYS A 158 -1.46 -5.33 -11.34
N LEU A 159 -2.15 -4.95 -10.26
CA LEU A 159 -2.69 -3.59 -10.11
C LEU A 159 -1.90 -2.75 -9.11
N ASN A 160 -1.32 -3.37 -8.08
CA ASN A 160 -0.82 -2.68 -6.89
C ASN A 160 0.62 -3.03 -6.55
N ASP A 161 1.28 -3.92 -7.30
CA ASP A 161 2.70 -4.20 -7.10
C ASP A 161 3.51 -2.94 -7.40
N PRO A 162 4.32 -2.43 -6.44
CA PRO A 162 5.09 -1.21 -6.64
C PRO A 162 6.35 -1.39 -7.50
N ARG A 163 6.49 -2.53 -8.20
CA ARG A 163 7.67 -2.94 -8.99
C ARG A 163 7.41 -2.94 -10.50
#